data_AF-A0A1Q3WS30-F1
#
_entry.id   AF-A0A1Q3WS30-F1
#
_cell.length_a   1.000
_cell.length_b   1.000
_cell.length_c   1.000
_cell.angle_alpha   90.00
_cell.angle_beta   90.00
_cell.angle_gamma   90.00
#
_symmetry.space_group_name_H-M   'P 1'
#
loop_
_entity.id
_entity.type
_entity.pdbx_description
1 polymer ?
#
loop_
_entity_poly.entity_id
_entity_poly.type
_entity_poly.pdbx_seq_one_letter_code
_entity_poly.pdbx_strand_id
1 'polypeptide(L)'
;MTIRKLLHWITPLTLGALVGLYEILHGLYYVLYGTPEQKRDYPLEIVLGLPIMVICLGGHWVISRLTHSNTRTIWIIESILVGLTLYGFYRS
;
A
#
# COMPACT_ATOMS: atom_id res chain seq x y z
N MET A 1 13.26 20.62 3.51
CA MET A 1 12.93 19.19 3.71
C MET A 1 14.24 18.43 3.97
N THR A 2 14.39 17.71 5.07
CA THR A 2 15.64 16.95 5.36
C THR A 2 15.48 15.50 4.88
N ILE A 3 16.53 14.89 4.33
CA ILE A 3 16.53 13.48 3.86
C ILE A 3 15.93 12.52 4.90
N ARG A 4 16.22 12.72 6.19
CA ARG A 4 15.66 11.91 7.28
C ARG A 4 14.13 11.97 7.37
N LYS A 5 13.54 13.15 7.14
CA LYS A 5 12.07 13.30 7.11
C LYS A 5 11.50 12.61 5.88
N LEU A 6 12.16 12.72 4.73
CA LEU A 6 11.73 12.02 3.51
C LEU A 6 11.69 10.50 3.70
N LEU A 7 12.75 9.91 4.27
CA LEU A 7 12.83 8.48 4.54
C LEU A 7 11.86 7.99 5.62
N HIS A 8 11.33 8.88 6.45
CA HIS A 8 10.27 8.53 7.39
C HIS A 8 8.90 8.46 6.70
N TRP A 9 8.68 9.26 5.66
CA TRP A 9 7.42 9.29 4.91
C TRP A 9 7.38 8.25 3.81
N ILE A 10 8.53 7.95 3.19
CA ILE A 10 8.68 6.92 2.16
C ILE A 10 9.22 5.67 2.85
N THR A 11 8.33 4.72 3.12
CA THR A 11 8.64 3.42 3.72
C THR A 11 7.98 2.30 2.92
N PRO A 12 8.47 1.05 2.98
CA PRO A 12 7.97 -0.03 2.13
C PRO A 12 6.45 -0.24 2.23
N LEU A 13 5.84 -0.16 3.42
CA LEU A 13 4.39 -0.28 3.55
C LEU A 13 3.65 0.96 3.03
N THR A 14 4.18 2.18 3.22
CA THR A 14 3.55 3.36 2.61
C THR A 14 3.58 3.32 1.07
N LEU A 15 4.60 2.68 0.47
CA LEU A 15 4.61 2.42 -0.97
C LEU A 15 3.51 1.41 -1.36
N GLY A 16 3.31 0.35 -0.57
CA GLY A 16 2.18 -0.57 -0.76
C GLY A 16 0.82 0.13 -0.61
N ALA A 17 0.70 1.08 0.30
CA ALA A 17 -0.51 1.90 0.43
C ALA A 17 -0.76 2.77 -0.81
N LEU A 18 0.30 3.29 -1.45
CA LEU A 18 0.17 4.03 -2.71
C LEU A 18 -0.32 3.12 -3.85
N VAL A 19 0.07 1.84 -3.87
CA VAL A 19 -0.48 0.86 -4.83
C VAL A 19 -1.98 0.68 -4.57
N GLY A 20 -2.39 0.47 -3.31
CA GLY A 20 -3.81 0.37 -2.98
C GLY A 20 -4.61 1.63 -3.35
N LEU A 21 -4.04 2.82 -3.12
CA LEU A 21 -4.64 4.08 -3.54
C LEU A 21 -4.76 4.20 -5.07
N TYR A 22 -3.73 3.76 -5.80
CA TYR A 22 -3.74 3.75 -7.26
C TYR A 22 -4.89 2.87 -7.78
N GLU A 23 -5.03 1.64 -7.28
CA GLU A 23 -6.13 0.72 -7.64
C GLU A 23 -7.50 1.35 -7.38
N ILE A 24 -7.68 2.03 -6.23
CA ILE A 24 -8.93 2.71 -5.91
C ILE A 24 -9.22 3.84 -6.91
N LEU A 25 -8.23 4.69 -7.19
CA LEU A 25 -8.42 5.82 -8.11
C LEU A 25 -8.65 5.36 -9.55
N HIS A 26 -7.93 4.32 -9.97
CA HIS A 26 -8.06 3.73 -11.28
C HIS A 26 -9.45 3.08 -11.45
N GLY A 27 -9.87 2.24 -10.50
CA GLY A 27 -11.21 1.66 -10.49
C GLY A 27 -12.30 2.73 -10.44
N LEU A 28 -12.15 3.76 -9.60
CA LEU A 28 -13.11 4.87 -9.52
C LEU A 28 -13.23 5.63 -10.85
N TYR A 29 -12.10 5.87 -11.53
CA TYR A 29 -12.10 6.52 -12.83
C TYR A 29 -12.92 5.75 -13.86
N TYR A 30 -12.73 4.43 -13.97
CA TYR A 30 -13.48 3.61 -14.93
C TYR A 30 -14.93 3.35 -14.53
N VAL A 31 -15.25 3.31 -13.25
CA VAL A 31 -16.65 3.26 -12.79
C VAL A 31 -17.41 4.52 -13.20
N LEU A 32 -16.77 5.69 -13.10
CA LEU A 32 -17.41 6.96 -13.44
C LEU A 32 -17.45 7.21 -14.95
N TYR A 33 -16.31 7.03 -15.63
CA TYR A 33 -16.08 7.50 -17.00
C TYR A 33 -15.84 6.39 -18.03
N GLY A 34 -15.79 5.11 -17.62
CA GLY A 34 -15.51 3.98 -18.50
C GLY A 34 -16.69 3.56 -19.38
N THR A 35 -16.44 2.63 -20.30
CA THR A 35 -17.45 1.96 -21.12
C THR A 35 -18.35 1.06 -20.25
N PRO A 36 -19.54 0.64 -20.74
CA PRO A 36 -20.42 -0.25 -19.97
C PRO A 36 -19.75 -1.54 -19.48
N GLU A 37 -18.82 -2.09 -20.27
CA GLU A 37 -18.04 -3.27 -19.88
C GLU A 37 -17.05 -2.94 -18.77
N GLN A 38 -16.33 -1.82 -18.87
CA GLN A 38 -15.41 -1.36 -17.84
C GLN A 38 -16.14 -1.04 -16.51
N LYS A 39 -17.35 -0.48 -16.57
CA LYS A 39 -18.15 -0.21 -15.36
C LYS A 39 -18.53 -1.47 -14.59
N ARG A 40 -18.59 -2.63 -15.26
CA ARG A 40 -18.92 -3.90 -14.62
C ARG A 40 -17.73 -4.50 -13.87
N ASP A 41 -16.53 -4.41 -14.46
CA ASP A 41 -15.38 -5.19 -13.99
C ASP A 41 -14.45 -4.39 -13.05
N TYR A 42 -14.35 -3.07 -13.24
CA TYR A 42 -13.47 -2.19 -12.46
C TYR A 42 -13.91 -1.84 -11.03
N PRO A 43 -15.17 -2.04 -10.58
CA PRO A 43 -15.48 -1.99 -9.15
C PRO A 43 -14.64 -2.96 -8.31
N LEU A 44 -14.16 -4.06 -8.91
CA LEU A 44 -13.32 -5.03 -8.21
C LEU A 44 -11.96 -4.43 -7.79
N GLU A 45 -11.36 -3.58 -8.62
CA GLU A 45 -10.10 -2.89 -8.29
C GLU A 45 -10.26 -2.01 -7.04
N ILE A 46 -11.41 -1.35 -6.87
CA ILE A 46 -11.73 -0.58 -5.66
C ILE A 46 -11.84 -1.50 -4.44
N VAL A 47 -12.55 -2.62 -4.60
CA VAL A 47 -12.78 -3.60 -3.52
C VAL A 47 -11.46 -4.26 -3.08
N LEU A 48 -10.51 -4.47 -3.99
CA LEU A 48 -9.20 -5.02 -3.69
C LEU A 48 -8.21 -3.95 -3.17
N GLY A 49 -8.26 -2.74 -3.72
CA GLY A 49 -7.39 -1.63 -3.34
C GLY A 49 -7.63 -1.14 -1.91
N LEU A 50 -8.88 -1.17 -1.43
CA LEU A 50 -9.25 -0.77 -0.06
C LEU A 50 -8.55 -1.62 1.03
N PRO A 51 -8.67 -2.97 1.04
CA PRO A 51 -7.91 -3.82 1.95
C PRO A 51 -6.39 -3.60 1.88
N ILE A 52 -5.82 -3.47 0.68
CA ILE A 52 -4.38 -3.22 0.51
C ILE A 52 -4.00 -1.92 1.22
N MET A 53 -4.72 -0.83 0.97
CA MET A 53 -4.45 0.47 1.57
C MET A 53 -4.60 0.43 3.10
N VAL A 54 -5.65 -0.20 3.62
CA VAL A 54 -5.90 -0.31 5.07
C VAL A 54 -4.81 -1.14 5.75
N ILE A 55 -4.44 -2.28 5.18
CA ILE A 55 -3.41 -3.16 5.75
C ILE A 55 -2.05 -2.46 5.75
N CYS A 56 -1.69 -1.80 4.65
CA CYS A 56 -0.42 -1.10 4.53
C CYS A 56 -0.32 0.11 5.48
N LEU A 57 -1.33 0.97 5.52
CA LEU A 57 -1.33 2.14 6.42
C LEU A 57 -1.45 1.72 7.90
N GLY A 58 -2.33 0.77 8.20
CA GLY A 58 -2.50 0.22 9.54
C GLY A 58 -1.22 -0.46 10.03
N GLY A 59 -0.61 -1.29 9.18
CA GLY A 59 0.67 -1.95 9.46
C GLY A 59 1.79 -0.94 9.71
N HIS A 60 1.95 0.06 8.84
CA HIS A 60 2.93 1.14 9.02
C HIS A 60 2.71 1.87 10.35
N TRP A 61 1.45 2.20 10.69
CA TRP A 61 1.12 2.87 11.95
C TRP A 61 1.50 2.03 13.17
N VAL A 62 1.18 0.74 13.17
CA VAL A 62 1.53 -0.19 14.26
C VAL A 62 3.06 -0.28 14.41
N ILE A 63 3.79 -0.50 13.31
CA ILE A 63 5.25 -0.62 13.33
C ILE A 63 5.90 0.69 13.81
N SER A 64 5.41 1.83 13.32
CA SER A 64 5.89 3.15 13.74
C SER A 64 5.71 3.37 15.24
N ARG A 65 4.58 2.92 15.81
CA ARG A 65 4.32 2.98 17.26
C ARG A 65 5.24 2.06 18.05
N LEU A 66 5.41 0.80 17.64
CA LEU A 66 6.25 -0.18 18.32
C LEU A 66 7.74 0.18 18.28
N THR A 67 8.17 0.88 17.23
CA THR A 67 9.59 1.25 17.03
C THR A 67 9.92 2.66 17.51
N HIS A 68 8.99 3.35 18.19
CA HIS A 68 9.12 4.75 18.59
C HIS A 68 9.55 5.66 17.43
N SER A 69 9.01 5.41 16.23
CA SER A 69 9.32 6.15 15.01
C SER A 69 10.80 6.11 14.59
N ASN A 70 11.54 5.07 14.99
CA ASN A 70 12.91 4.86 14.53
C ASN A 70 12.92 4.41 13.07
N THR A 71 13.20 5.36 12.17
CA THR A 71 13.18 5.16 10.71
C THR A 71 13.97 3.93 10.26
N ARG A 72 15.15 3.66 10.83
CA ARG A 72 15.97 2.51 10.42
C ARG A 72 15.26 1.19 10.74
N THR A 73 14.70 1.08 11.94
CA THR A 73 14.01 -0.13 12.39
C THR A 73 12.73 -0.36 11.59
N ILE A 74 11.95 0.71 11.32
CA ILE A 74 10.75 0.66 10.48
C ILE A 74 11.10 0.09 9.11
N TRP A 75 12.11 0.65 8.46
CA TRP A 75 12.54 0.19 7.13
C TRP A 75 12.92 -1.28 7.11
N ILE A 76 13.64 -1.78 8.12
CA ILE A 76 14.05 -3.18 8.20
C ILE A 76 12.81 -4.08 8.33
N ILE A 77 11.92 -3.80 9.30
CA ILE A 77 10.73 -4.61 9.56
C ILE A 77 9.81 -4.63 8.34
N GLU A 78 9.52 -3.46 7.78
CA GLU A 78 8.63 -3.35 6.63
C GLU A 78 9.21 -4.00 5.37
N SER A 79 10.52 -3.90 5.14
CA SER A 79 11.17 -4.57 4.01
C SER A 79 11.08 -6.08 4.12
N ILE A 80 11.26 -6.64 5.33
CA ILE A 80 11.10 -8.08 5.57
C ILE A 80 9.65 -8.50 5.32
N LEU A 81 8.67 -7.75 5.83
CA LEU A 81 7.25 -8.05 5.61
C LEU A 81 6.87 -8.04 4.14
N VAL A 82 7.25 -6.99 3.41
CA VAL A 82 7.00 -6.88 1.97
C VAL A 82 7.71 -8.00 1.21
N GLY A 83 8.98 -8.28 1.53
CA GLY A 83 9.75 -9.35 0.90
C GLY A 83 9.13 -10.74 1.11
N LEU A 84 8.69 -11.05 2.33
CA LEU A 84 7.99 -12.31 2.63
C LEU A 84 6.65 -12.42 1.91
N THR A 85 5.90 -11.31 1.83
CA THR A 85 4.63 -11.26 1.12
C THR A 85 4.84 -11.55 -0.37
N LEU A 86 5.79 -10.85 -1.01
CA LEU A 86 6.14 -11.07 -2.42
C LEU A 86 6.63 -12.49 -2.68
N TYR A 87 7.47 -13.03 -1.79
CA TYR A 87 7.93 -14.42 -1.89
C TYR A 87 6.77 -15.42 -1.79
N GLY A 88 5.85 -15.20 -0.85
CA GLY A 88 4.66 -16.03 -0.68
C GLY A 88 3.76 -16.03 -1.92
N PHE A 89 3.50 -14.85 -2.50
CA PHE A 89 2.72 -14.74 -3.73
C PHE A 89 3.44 -15.33 -4.95
N TYR A 90 4.75 -15.15 -5.08
CA TYR A 90 5.52 -15.67 -6.21
C TYR A 90 5.55 -17.21 -6.24
N ARG A 91 5.46 -17.85 -5.07
CA ARG A 91 5.50 -19.32 -4.94
C ARG A 91 4.12 -19.98 -5.05
N SER A 92 3.04 -19.21 -4.87
CA SER A 92 1.66 -19.69 -4.96
C SER A 92 1.20 -19.84 -6.40
#